data_AF-A0A353BB19-F1
#
_entry.id   AF-A0A353BB19-F1
#
_cell.length_a   1.000
_cell.length_b   1.000
_cell.length_c   1.000
_cell.angle_alpha   90.00
_cell.angle_beta   90.00
_cell.angle_gamma   90.00
#
_symmetry.space_group_name_H-M   'P 1'
#
loop_
_entity.id
_entity.type
_entity.pdbx_description
1 polymer ?
#
loop_
_entity_poly.entity_id
_entity_poly.type
_entity_poly.pdbx_seq_one_letter_code
_entity_poly.pdbx_strand_id
1 'polypeptide(L)' 'MQKIKLFKGVESEMEDLEEDVNRWIESAGVKVVSVVGNIAPQTRDPNSLESFPVSDILVIVTYEAADA' A
#
# COMPACT_ATOMS: atom_id res chain seq x y z
N MET A 1 -2.48 -12.66 18.18
CA MET A 1 -1.95 -11.31 18.56
C MET A 1 -2.00 -10.42 17.32
N GLN A 2 -2.54 -9.20 17.42
CA GLN A 2 -2.62 -8.27 16.29
C GLN A 2 -1.23 -7.72 15.91
N LYS A 3 -0.97 -7.61 14.61
CA LYS A 3 0.25 -7.13 13.99
C LYS A 3 -0.07 -6.12 12.89
N ILE A 4 0.93 -5.37 12.46
CA ILE A 4 0.83 -4.44 11.34
C ILE A 4 1.83 -4.80 10.25
N LYS A 5 1.47 -4.54 8.99
CA LYS A 5 2.38 -4.56 7.85
C LYS A 5 2.19 -3.29 7.03
N LEU A 6 3.31 -2.73 6.58
CA LEU A 6 3.35 -1.51 5.76
C LEU A 6 3.70 -1.90 4.33
N PHE A 7 3.02 -1.27 3.38
CA PHE A 7 3.33 -1.34 1.96
C PHE A 7 3.48 0.08 1.44
N LYS A 8 4.51 0.31 0.62
CA LYS A 8 4.74 1.59 -0.06
C LYS A 8 4.71 1.32 -1.56
N GLY A 9 4.04 2.19 -2.30
CA GLY A 9 4.08 2.21 -3.76
C GLY A 9 3.98 3.65 -4.27
N VAL A 10 3.75 3.79 -5.57
CA VAL A 10 3.48 5.07 -6.23
C VAL A 10 2.16 5.00 -6.98
N GLU A 11 1.51 6.14 -7.19
CA GLU A 11 0.17 6.20 -7.82
C GLU A 11 0.13 5.58 -9.23
N SER A 12 1.22 5.68 -9.99
CA SER A 12 1.33 5.07 -11.32
C SER A 12 1.42 3.54 -11.32
N GLU A 13 1.69 2.92 -10.17
CA GLU A 13 1.92 1.47 -9.99
C GLU A 13 0.88 0.87 -9.03
N MET A 14 -0.32 1.45 -8.98
CA MET A 14 -1.34 1.08 -7.99
C MET A 14 -1.82 -0.37 -8.16
N GLU A 15 -1.91 -0.87 -9.39
CA GLU A 15 -2.30 -2.26 -9.68
C GLU A 15 -1.27 -3.26 -9.14
N ASP A 16 0.02 -2.98 -9.33
CA ASP A 16 1.11 -3.81 -8.81
C ASP A 16 1.12 -3.82 -7.27
N LEU A 17 0.90 -2.66 -6.64
CA LEU A 17 0.79 -2.54 -5.18
C LEU A 17 -0.40 -3.36 -4.64
N GLU A 18 -1.54 -3.34 -5.33
CA GLU A 18 -2.70 -4.14 -4.96
C GLU A 18 -2.42 -5.64 -5.08
N GLU A 19 -1.80 -6.08 -6.17
CA GLU A 19 -1.43 -7.48 -6.37
C GLU A 19 -0.49 -7.95 -5.25
N ASP A 20 0.52 -7.15 -4.88
CA ASP A 20 1.47 -7.50 -3.85
C ASP A 20 0.87 -7.58 -2.44
N VAL A 21 -0.06 -6.68 -2.11
CA VAL A 21 -0.83 -6.76 -0.85
C VAL A 21 -1.64 -8.05 -0.81
N ASN A 22 -2.37 -8.36 -1.88
CA ASN A 22 -3.22 -9.55 -1.97
C ASN A 22 -2.40 -10.84 -1.92
N ARG A 23 -1.33 -10.93 -2.72
CA ARG A 23 -0.39 -12.05 -2.74
C ARG A 23 0.22 -12.30 -1.35
N TRP A 24 0.54 -11.24 -0.62
CA TRP A 24 1.02 -11.36 0.76
C TRP A 24 -0.06 -11.89 1.70
N ILE A 25 -1.30 -11.37 1.64
CA ILE A 25 -2.41 -11.83 2.50
C ILE A 25 -2.63 -13.33 2.31
N GLU A 26 -2.68 -13.78 1.05
CA GLU A 26 -2.87 -15.19 0.68
C GLU A 26 -1.71 -16.06 1.18
N SER A 27 -0.46 -15.69 0.85
CA SER A 27 0.72 -16.49 1.18
C SER A 27 0.99 -16.56 2.68
N ALA A 28 0.68 -15.50 3.43
CA ALA A 28 0.89 -15.47 4.87
C ALA A 28 -0.25 -16.15 5.65
N GLY A 29 -1.39 -16.45 5.01
CA GLY A 29 -2.55 -17.06 5.66
C GLY A 29 -3.11 -16.25 6.82
N VAL A 30 -2.99 -14.92 6.74
CA VAL A 30 -3.34 -14.00 7.83
C VAL A 30 -4.81 -13.61 7.78
N LYS A 31 -5.39 -13.32 8.96
CA LYS A 31 -6.73 -12.72 9.02
C LYS A 31 -6.60 -11.20 9.05
N VAL A 32 -7.04 -10.55 7.98
CA VAL A 32 -7.04 -9.07 7.90
C VAL A 32 -8.07 -8.50 8.87
N VAL A 33 -7.65 -7.52 9.68
CA VAL A 33 -8.48 -6.79 10.64
C VAL A 33 -8.88 -5.44 10.08
N SER A 34 -7.94 -4.70 9.50
CA SER A 34 -8.20 -3.41 8.85
C SER A 34 -7.14 -3.10 7.80
N VAL A 35 -7.52 -2.27 6.82
CA VAL A 35 -6.62 -1.70 5.82
C VAL A 35 -6.83 -0.19 5.82
N VAL A 36 -5.75 0.58 5.93
CA VAL A 36 -5.75 2.04 5.87
C VAL A 36 -4.76 2.48 4.81
N GLY A 37 -5.20 3.33 3.88
CA GLY A 37 -4.36 3.90 2.83
C GLY A 37 -4.22 5.42 3.00
N ASN A 38 -3.07 5.96 2.59
CA ASN A 38 -2.87 7.38 2.38
C ASN A 38 -2.15 7.61 1.05
N ILE A 39 -2.51 8.67 0.35
CA ILE A 39 -1.82 9.16 -0.84
C ILE A 39 -1.11 10.45 -0.43
N ALA A 40 0.20 10.52 -0.63
CA ALA A 40 0.96 11.71 -0.31
C ALA A 40 0.40 12.92 -1.07
N PRO A 41 0.44 14.14 -0.50
CA PRO A 41 0.06 15.34 -1.22
C PRO A 41 0.93 15.51 -2.46
N GLN A 42 0.28 15.65 -3.61
CA GLN A 42 0.93 15.91 -4.88
C GLN A 42 1.58 17.29 -4.86
N THR A 43 2.90 17.35 -5.05
CA THR A 43 3.60 18.64 -5.23
C THR A 43 3.91 18.81 -6.71
N ARG A 44 3.29 19.79 -7.35
CA ARG A 44 3.48 20.04 -8.78
C ARG A 44 4.84 20.72 -8.99
N ASP A 45 5.79 20.03 -9.62
CA ASP A 45 7.02 20.66 -10.10
C ASP A 45 6.70 21.44 -11.38
N PRO A 46 6.84 22.79 -11.38
CA PRO A 46 6.57 23.61 -12.56
C PRO A 46 7.48 23.32 -13.76
N ASN A 47 8.58 22.58 -13.57
CA ASN A 47 9.49 22.16 -14.64
C ASN A 47 9.26 20.71 -15.11
N SER A 48 8.33 19.98 -14.49
CA SER A 48 8.02 18.61 -14.92
C SER A 48 7.25 18.62 -16.24
N LEU A 49 7.67 17.77 -17.18
CA LEU A 49 6.96 17.50 -18.43
C LEU A 49 5.81 16.51 -18.26
N GLU A 50 5.66 15.90 -17.08
CA GLU A 50 4.58 14.97 -16.79
C GLU A 50 3.27 15.72 -16.49
N SER A 51 2.16 15.26 -17.08
CA SER A 51 0.85 15.90 -16.91
C SER A 51 0.30 15.81 -15.49
N PHE A 52 0.73 14.80 -14.74
CA PHE A 52 0.32 14.55 -13.36
C PHE A 52 1.56 14.25 -12.51
N PRO A 53 1.75 14.95 -11.37
CA PRO A 53 2.79 14.58 -10.42
C PRO A 53 2.52 13.17 -9.87
N VAL A 54 3.58 12.42 -9.56
CA VAL A 54 3.50 11.07 -8.99
C VAL A 54 3.52 11.17 -7.46
N SER A 55 2.52 10.60 -6.78
CA SER A 55 2.47 10.55 -5.32
C SER A 55 2.85 9.18 -4.80
N ASP A 56 3.57 9.18 -3.68
CA ASP A 56 3.75 8.00 -2.86
C ASP A 56 2.41 7.55 -2.26
N ILE A 57 2.15 6.25 -2.26
CA ILE A 57 1.04 5.60 -1.57
C ILE A 57 1.59 4.82 -0.38
N LEU A 58 0.97 4.95 0.79
CA LEU A 58 1.23 4.13 1.97
C LEU A 58 -0.02 3.34 2.33
N VAL A 59 0.10 2.01 2.38
CA VAL A 59 -0.95 1.11 2.85
C VAL A 59 -0.50 0.44 4.14
N ILE A 60 -1.36 0.46 5.15
CA ILE A 60 -1.16 -0.15 6.46
C ILE A 60 -2.21 -1.23 6.62
N VAL A 61 -1.77 -2.48 6.72
CA VAL A 61 -2.64 -3.62 7.00
C VAL A 61 -2.46 -4.03 8.46
N THR A 62 -3.54 -3.97 9.24
CA THR A 62 -3.62 -4.59 10.57
C THR A 62 -4.17 -6.00 10.40
N TYR A 63 -3.50 -6.99 10.98
CA TYR A 63 -3.84 -8.39 10.80
C TYR A 63 -3.60 -9.22 12.07
N GLU A 64 -4.28 -10.35 12.15
CA GLU A 64 -3.97 -11.42 13.11
C GLU A 64 -3.11 -12.46 12.40
N ALA A 65 -1.93 -12.75 12.95
CA ALA A 65 -1.08 -13.83 12.44
C ALA A 65 -1.80 -15.16 12.60
N ALA A 66 -1.61 -16.08 11.63
CA ALA A 66 -2.04 -17.46 11.79
C ALA A 66 -1.49 -18.01 13.11
N ASP A 67 -2.33 -18.72 13.86
CA ASP A 67 -1.90 -19.40 15.08
C ASP A 67 -0.82 -20.42 14.69
N ALA A 68 0.35 -20.31 15.33
CA ALA A 68 1.51 -21.17 15.09
C ALA A 68 1.31 -22.56 15.71
#